data_AF-A0AAI9XWS7-F1
#
_entry.id   AF-A0AAI9XWS7-F1
#
_cell.length_a   1.000
_cell.length_b   1.000
_cell.length_c   1.000
_cell.angle_alpha   90.00
_cell.angle_beta   90.00
_cell.angle_gamma   90.00
#
_symmetry.space_group_name_H-M   'P 1'
#
loop_
_entity.id
_entity.type
_entity.pdbx_description
1 polymer ?
#
loop_
_entity_poly.entity_id
_entity_poly.type
_entity_poly.pdbx_seq_one_letter_code
_entity_poly.pdbx_strand_id
1 'polypeptide(L)'
;MEVHENIAQPSSSIGLESPTLTPNPPVQDHTTTSTGTTASPSLTFKGDLIILPNHLARISPTCASIADPSQHTLHFFADASFPGHNWNKGPSTPSAPAGAAVFWKPWPCIDPADPWHSRAFQILACHNSRQAELFAVVAALETATLLAHLMPDLRWVTVFSDCQDVMNTLAAAEGSYPSALDPLVKRAFEACGSLRDTRDIRVAVCWCPGHVGILGNEKADELSKEIRRYNFRHLVPEEQPTRVSGYEGPFKYLERARRGHWWKDEADFEWTANMPRKRFYPVAASRECDEEACEEADDEEAYDEAYADEDYDDETYDAENYDYED
;
A
#
# COMPACT_ATOMS: atom_id res chain seq x y z
N MET A 1 12.43 71.13 13.62
CA MET A 1 12.59 70.26 12.43
C MET A 1 11.37 70.48 11.58
N GLU A 2 11.57 71.11 10.43
CA GLU A 2 10.49 71.63 9.59
C GLU A 2 10.12 70.61 8.50
N VAL A 3 8.86 70.68 8.10
CA VAL A 3 8.30 70.01 6.92
C VAL A 3 8.60 70.90 5.71
N HIS A 4 8.90 70.32 4.54
CA HIS A 4 8.40 70.86 3.26
C HIS A 4 8.60 69.87 2.11
N GLU A 5 7.48 69.40 1.55
CA GLU A 5 7.42 68.89 0.18
C GLU A 5 7.51 70.07 -0.81
N ASN A 6 7.86 69.78 -2.07
CA ASN A 6 7.68 70.76 -3.14
C ASN A 6 7.19 70.13 -4.46
N ILE A 7 6.35 70.90 -5.16
CA ILE A 7 5.48 70.50 -6.27
C ILE A 7 6.06 71.05 -7.59
N ALA A 8 5.95 70.33 -8.72
CA ALA A 8 5.69 70.90 -10.05
C ALA A 8 5.50 69.86 -11.18
N GLN A 9 4.25 69.72 -11.64
CA GLN A 9 3.87 69.56 -13.07
C GLN A 9 3.79 70.99 -13.71
N PRO A 10 3.40 71.28 -14.99
CA PRO A 10 2.52 70.49 -15.90
C PRO A 10 2.67 70.67 -17.45
N SER A 11 1.65 70.15 -18.18
CA SER A 11 1.13 70.64 -19.49
C SER A 11 1.91 70.29 -20.79
N SER A 12 1.35 70.18 -22.02
CA SER A 12 -0.03 70.16 -22.59
C SER A 12 0.07 70.04 -24.15
N SER A 13 -0.89 69.67 -25.02
CA SER A 13 -2.20 68.94 -25.01
C SER A 13 -2.79 68.94 -26.46
N ILE A 14 -3.94 68.26 -26.73
CA ILE A 14 -4.80 68.36 -27.95
C ILE A 14 -4.25 67.60 -29.19
N GLY A 15 -5.00 66.92 -30.07
CA GLY A 15 -6.44 66.59 -30.26
C GLY A 15 -6.55 65.85 -31.64
N LEU A 16 -7.65 65.42 -32.25
CA LEU A 16 -9.09 65.23 -32.01
C LEU A 16 -9.63 64.61 -33.35
N GLU A 17 -10.85 64.05 -33.35
CA GLU A 17 -11.70 63.70 -34.52
C GLU A 17 -11.55 62.36 -35.29
N SER A 18 -12.72 61.89 -35.77
CA SER A 18 -12.98 60.69 -36.57
C SER A 18 -14.00 61.05 -37.67
N PRO A 19 -14.13 60.26 -38.75
CA PRO A 19 -15.50 59.82 -39.10
C PRO A 19 -15.66 58.40 -39.68
N THR A 20 -16.93 58.04 -39.78
CA THR A 20 -17.65 56.74 -39.83
C THR A 20 -17.73 55.99 -41.18
N LEU A 21 -18.18 54.71 -41.13
CA LEU A 21 -18.78 53.84 -42.19
C LEU A 21 -17.78 53.11 -43.14
N THR A 22 -17.97 51.86 -43.62
CA THR A 22 -19.08 50.85 -43.62
C THR A 22 -18.55 49.40 -43.39
N PRO A 23 -19.41 48.38 -43.14
CA PRO A 23 -18.98 47.00 -42.89
C PRO A 23 -18.87 46.12 -44.16
N ASN A 24 -17.87 45.24 -44.21
CA ASN A 24 -17.79 44.11 -45.15
C ASN A 24 -18.34 42.82 -44.50
N PRO A 25 -18.99 41.92 -45.26
CA PRO A 25 -19.50 40.65 -44.74
C PRO A 25 -18.35 39.64 -44.47
N PRO A 26 -18.52 38.71 -43.50
CA PRO A 26 -17.48 37.75 -43.16
C PRO A 26 -17.31 36.67 -44.24
N VAL A 27 -16.05 36.41 -44.61
CA VAL A 27 -15.66 35.22 -45.36
C VAL A 27 -15.87 33.99 -44.49
N GLN A 28 -16.53 32.96 -45.02
CA GLN A 28 -16.66 31.66 -44.35
C GLN A 28 -15.37 30.87 -44.49
N ASP A 29 -14.40 31.13 -43.62
CA ASP A 29 -13.26 30.23 -43.46
C ASP A 29 -13.72 28.96 -42.74
N HIS A 30 -13.67 27.84 -43.46
CA HIS A 30 -13.87 26.50 -42.93
C HIS A 30 -12.73 26.13 -41.98
N THR A 31 -12.79 26.67 -40.76
CA THR A 31 -11.91 26.28 -39.67
C THR A 31 -12.32 24.89 -39.23
N THR A 32 -11.65 23.86 -39.77
CA THR A 32 -11.81 22.48 -39.30
C THR A 32 -11.45 22.44 -37.81
N THR A 33 -12.45 22.34 -36.95
CA THR A 33 -12.27 22.20 -35.51
C THR A 33 -11.51 20.91 -35.24
N SER A 34 -10.18 21.02 -35.10
CA SER A 34 -9.36 19.93 -34.59
C SER A 34 -9.85 19.65 -33.18
N THR A 35 -10.56 18.53 -33.02
CA THR A 35 -10.98 18.03 -31.73
C THR A 35 -9.74 17.75 -30.92
N GLY A 36 -9.44 18.64 -29.97
CA GLY A 36 -8.38 18.45 -29.00
C GLY A 36 -8.63 17.14 -28.28
N THR A 37 -7.89 16.11 -28.69
CA THR A 37 -7.89 14.83 -28.01
C THR A 37 -7.24 15.10 -26.66
N THR A 38 -8.07 15.36 -25.65
CA THR A 38 -7.66 15.31 -24.25
C THR A 38 -7.17 13.89 -24.02
N ALA A 39 -5.86 13.69 -24.11
CA ALA A 39 -5.22 12.43 -23.82
C ALA A 39 -5.66 12.04 -22.41
N SER A 40 -6.43 10.95 -22.30
CA SER A 40 -6.81 10.39 -21.01
C SER A 40 -5.52 10.21 -20.21
N PRO A 41 -5.45 10.67 -18.95
CA PRO A 41 -4.22 10.61 -18.18
C PRO A 41 -3.76 9.15 -18.11
N SER A 42 -2.61 8.87 -18.71
CA SER A 42 -2.05 7.52 -18.74
C SER A 42 -1.71 7.12 -17.32
N LEU A 43 -2.49 6.19 -16.76
CA LEU A 43 -2.13 5.44 -15.57
C LEU A 43 -0.86 4.65 -15.90
N THR A 44 0.27 5.11 -15.37
CA THR A 44 1.59 4.48 -15.48
C THR A 44 2.20 4.37 -14.10
N PHE A 45 2.99 3.32 -13.86
CA PHE A 45 3.78 3.24 -12.65
C PHE A 45 4.84 4.36 -12.67
N LYS A 46 5.00 5.09 -11.56
CA LYS A 46 5.92 6.24 -11.46
C LYS A 46 7.14 5.95 -10.59
N GLY A 47 7.70 4.77 -10.77
CA GLY A 47 8.91 4.29 -10.12
C GLY A 47 9.63 3.24 -10.97
N ASP A 48 10.80 2.82 -10.52
CA ASP A 48 11.60 1.80 -11.20
C ASP A 48 11.13 0.39 -10.78
N LEU A 49 10.85 -0.50 -11.75
CA LEU A 49 10.59 -1.92 -11.51
C LEU A 49 11.87 -2.71 -11.82
N ILE A 50 12.48 -3.30 -10.80
CA ILE A 50 13.86 -3.82 -10.87
C ILE A 50 13.89 -5.32 -10.59
N ILE A 51 14.20 -6.13 -11.61
CA ILE A 51 14.55 -7.55 -11.48
C ILE A 51 16.02 -7.71 -11.90
N LEU A 52 16.85 -8.21 -10.99
CA LEU A 52 18.28 -8.46 -11.24
C LEU A 52 18.59 -9.96 -11.17
N PRO A 53 19.70 -10.43 -11.78
CA PRO A 53 20.22 -11.79 -11.55
C PRO A 53 20.37 -12.08 -10.05
N ASN A 54 20.03 -13.31 -9.62
CA ASN A 54 19.92 -13.70 -8.20
C ASN A 54 21.05 -13.18 -7.31
N HIS A 55 22.31 -13.36 -7.70
CA HIS A 55 23.46 -12.92 -6.90
C HIS A 55 23.54 -11.39 -6.70
N LEU A 56 23.07 -10.59 -7.67
CA LEU A 56 22.99 -9.12 -7.55
C LEU A 56 21.72 -8.70 -6.77
N ALA A 57 20.60 -9.39 -6.99
CA ALA A 57 19.34 -9.17 -6.30
C ALA A 57 19.45 -9.34 -4.76
N ARG A 58 20.46 -10.06 -4.27
CA ARG A 58 20.75 -10.18 -2.83
C ARG A 58 21.46 -8.96 -2.23
N ILE A 59 22.23 -8.19 -3.01
CA ILE A 59 23.16 -7.19 -2.46
C ILE A 59 22.40 -6.03 -1.82
N SER A 60 21.55 -5.34 -2.60
CA SER A 60 20.77 -4.19 -2.14
C SER A 60 19.89 -4.48 -0.90
N PRO A 61 19.04 -5.52 -0.88
CA PRO A 61 18.22 -5.84 0.29
C PRO A 61 19.03 -6.31 1.51
N THR A 62 20.17 -6.97 1.32
CA THR A 62 21.08 -7.31 2.45
C THR A 62 21.68 -6.04 3.05
N CYS A 63 22.18 -5.12 2.22
CA CYS A 63 22.67 -3.82 2.66
C CYS A 63 21.58 -3.02 3.38
N ALA A 64 20.36 -2.96 2.83
CA ALA A 64 19.22 -2.27 3.45
C ALA A 64 18.77 -2.92 4.78
N SER A 65 18.91 -4.25 4.93
CA SER A 65 18.63 -4.95 6.18
C SER A 65 19.63 -4.60 7.29
N ILE A 66 20.89 -4.33 6.94
CA ILE A 66 21.97 -4.05 7.90
C ILE A 66 22.07 -2.54 8.19
N ALA A 67 22.00 -1.70 7.16
CA ALA A 67 22.22 -0.26 7.26
C ALA A 67 21.29 0.43 8.28
N ASP A 68 21.80 1.47 8.92
CA ASP A 68 21.00 2.37 9.72
C ASP A 68 20.02 3.16 8.83
N PRO A 69 18.82 3.47 9.33
CA PRO A 69 17.87 4.33 8.62
C PRO A 69 18.47 5.72 8.39
N SER A 70 18.01 6.44 7.36
CA SER A 70 18.42 7.83 7.11
C SER A 70 17.22 8.73 6.81
N GLN A 71 17.37 10.03 7.02
CA GLN A 71 16.31 10.99 6.69
C GLN A 71 15.99 11.07 5.18
N HIS A 72 16.90 10.60 4.32
CA HIS A 72 16.80 10.73 2.86
C HIS A 72 16.33 9.45 2.16
N THR A 73 16.43 8.30 2.83
CA THR A 73 16.23 6.97 2.23
C THR A 73 15.39 6.08 3.13
N LEU A 74 14.35 5.47 2.57
CA LEU A 74 13.48 4.54 3.29
C LEU A 74 13.39 3.21 2.54
N HIS A 75 13.68 2.11 3.24
CA HIS A 75 13.67 0.76 2.70
C HIS A 75 12.59 -0.07 3.38
N PHE A 76 11.73 -0.68 2.56
CA PHE A 76 10.67 -1.58 2.98
C PHE A 76 10.95 -2.99 2.49
N PHE A 77 10.52 -3.97 3.27
CA PHE A 77 10.43 -5.37 2.87
C PHE A 77 8.97 -5.77 2.97
N ALA A 78 8.42 -6.35 1.90
CA ALA A 78 7.01 -6.64 1.75
C ALA A 78 6.83 -8.06 1.23
N ASP A 79 6.00 -8.82 1.94
CA ASP A 79 5.80 -10.25 1.70
C ASP A 79 4.37 -10.65 2.14
N ALA A 80 3.86 -11.74 1.59
CA ALA A 80 2.53 -12.26 1.87
C ALA A 80 2.51 -13.77 2.09
N SER A 81 1.39 -14.27 2.63
CA SER A 81 1.23 -15.70 2.86
C SER A 81 -0.20 -16.14 2.70
N PHE A 82 -0.43 -16.98 1.69
CA PHE A 82 -1.75 -17.46 1.29
C PHE A 82 -2.13 -18.78 1.98
N PRO A 83 -3.39 -18.97 2.41
CA PRO A 83 -3.91 -20.25 2.92
C PRO A 83 -4.03 -21.28 1.79
N GLY A 84 -2.92 -21.96 1.48
CA GLY A 84 -2.82 -22.84 0.32
C GLY A 84 -2.43 -24.28 0.65
N HIS A 85 -3.29 -25.04 1.33
CA HIS A 85 -3.19 -26.50 1.37
C HIS A 85 -4.53 -27.16 0.97
N ASN A 86 -4.45 -27.92 -0.12
CA ASN A 86 -5.30 -28.98 -0.71
C ASN A 86 -6.84 -28.98 -0.63
N TRP A 87 -7.48 -28.37 0.37
CA TRP A 87 -8.94 -28.45 0.59
C TRP A 87 -9.68 -27.13 0.31
N ASN A 88 -9.06 -25.98 0.55
CA ASN A 88 -9.67 -24.67 0.28
C ASN A 88 -9.45 -24.22 -1.17
N LYS A 89 -10.25 -24.75 -2.11
CA LYS A 89 -10.35 -24.25 -3.49
C LYS A 89 -11.24 -23.00 -3.57
N GLY A 90 -10.82 -21.92 -2.92
CA GLY A 90 -11.58 -20.67 -2.88
C GLY A 90 -10.70 -19.48 -2.50
N PRO A 91 -11.25 -18.25 -2.57
CA PRO A 91 -10.58 -17.09 -2.00
C PRO A 91 -10.45 -17.21 -0.48
N SER A 92 -9.56 -16.42 0.12
CA SER A 92 -9.37 -16.36 1.57
C SER A 92 -10.63 -15.93 2.31
N THR A 93 -10.91 -16.59 3.43
CA THR A 93 -12.14 -16.48 4.24
C THR A 93 -11.82 -15.96 5.65
N PRO A 94 -12.81 -15.53 6.46
CA PRO A 94 -12.58 -15.19 7.86
C PRO A 94 -11.95 -16.32 8.70
N SER A 95 -12.18 -17.58 8.33
CA SER A 95 -11.58 -18.77 8.97
C SER A 95 -10.19 -19.12 8.44
N ALA A 96 -9.83 -18.64 7.24
CA ALA A 96 -8.54 -18.85 6.60
C ALA A 96 -8.20 -17.59 5.79
N PRO A 97 -7.76 -16.49 6.44
CA PRO A 97 -7.39 -15.26 5.75
C PRO A 97 -6.06 -15.44 5.01
N ALA A 98 -5.76 -14.56 4.05
CA ALA A 98 -4.38 -14.38 3.60
C ALA A 98 -3.70 -13.34 4.51
N GLY A 99 -2.40 -13.48 4.71
CA GLY A 99 -1.60 -12.50 5.45
C GLY A 99 -0.74 -11.67 4.51
N ALA A 100 -0.47 -10.41 4.88
CA ALA A 100 0.57 -9.60 4.29
C ALA A 100 1.30 -8.80 5.38
N ALA A 101 2.59 -8.58 5.20
CA ALA A 101 3.43 -7.84 6.12
C ALA A 101 4.31 -6.82 5.39
N VAL A 102 4.62 -5.73 6.07
CA VAL A 102 5.53 -4.68 5.62
C VAL A 102 6.47 -4.33 6.77
N PHE A 103 7.77 -4.49 6.57
CA PHE A 103 8.82 -4.11 7.52
C PHE A 103 9.65 -2.95 7.00
N TRP A 104 10.10 -2.07 7.90
CA TRP A 104 11.10 -1.02 7.62
C TRP A 104 11.86 -0.65 8.89
N LYS A 105 12.92 0.16 8.76
CA LYS A 105 13.54 0.86 9.91
C LYS A 105 13.11 2.34 9.87
N PRO A 106 12.53 2.91 10.95
CA PRO A 106 12.09 4.30 10.96
C PRO A 106 13.27 5.27 11.08
N TRP A 107 13.11 6.49 10.58
CA TRP A 107 14.00 7.61 10.91
C TRP A 107 13.26 8.68 11.74
N PRO A 108 13.83 9.16 12.86
CA PRO A 108 15.02 8.62 13.54
C PRO A 108 14.77 7.19 14.07
N CYS A 109 15.83 6.41 14.25
CA CYS A 109 15.73 5.12 14.94
C CYS A 109 15.31 5.36 16.39
N ILE A 110 14.23 4.71 16.82
CA ILE A 110 13.62 4.92 18.15
C ILE A 110 14.17 3.94 19.19
N ASP A 111 14.43 2.70 18.78
CA ASP A 111 15.01 1.64 19.61
C ASP A 111 16.18 0.96 18.87
N PRO A 112 17.43 1.10 19.34
CA PRO A 112 18.58 0.39 18.75
C PRO A 112 18.57 -1.13 18.98
N ALA A 113 17.78 -1.66 19.93
CA ALA A 113 17.71 -3.09 20.23
C ALA A 113 16.75 -3.83 19.29
N ASP A 114 15.62 -3.20 18.93
CA ASP A 114 14.79 -3.63 17.79
C ASP A 114 14.52 -2.43 16.85
N PRO A 115 15.41 -2.17 15.87
CA PRO A 115 15.30 -1.03 14.97
C PRO A 115 14.19 -1.19 13.91
N TRP A 116 13.41 -2.28 13.98
CA TRP A 116 12.39 -2.60 13.00
C TRP A 116 11.02 -2.06 13.41
N HIS A 117 10.25 -1.64 12.42
CA HIS A 117 8.83 -1.36 12.53
C HIS A 117 8.09 -2.19 11.49
N SER A 118 6.85 -2.56 11.81
CA SER A 118 6.04 -3.44 10.97
C SER A 118 4.58 -3.00 10.91
N ARG A 119 3.94 -3.23 9.76
CA ARG A 119 2.48 -3.30 9.62
C ARG A 119 2.11 -4.67 9.08
N ALA A 120 0.99 -5.21 9.55
CA ALA A 120 0.51 -6.51 9.13
C ALA A 120 -0.99 -6.47 8.87
N PHE A 121 -1.43 -7.26 7.91
CA PHE A 121 -2.76 -7.19 7.34
C PHE A 121 -3.34 -8.59 7.17
N GLN A 122 -4.61 -8.76 7.54
CA GLN A 122 -5.41 -9.90 7.10
C GLN A 122 -6.20 -9.49 5.86
N ILE A 123 -6.10 -10.30 4.81
CA ILE A 123 -6.74 -10.05 3.52
C ILE A 123 -7.81 -11.13 3.32
N LEU A 124 -9.07 -10.70 3.26
CA LEU A 124 -10.20 -11.53 2.84
C LEU A 124 -10.45 -11.37 1.33
N ALA A 125 -11.20 -12.31 0.76
CA ALA A 125 -11.53 -12.36 -0.66
C ALA A 125 -10.27 -12.38 -1.58
N CYS A 126 -9.11 -12.72 -1.04
CA CYS A 126 -7.88 -12.85 -1.80
C CYS A 126 -7.92 -14.17 -2.57
N HIS A 127 -7.76 -14.15 -3.89
CA HIS A 127 -7.99 -15.33 -4.73
C HIS A 127 -6.77 -16.24 -4.88
N ASN A 128 -5.56 -15.77 -4.59
CA ASN A 128 -4.31 -16.51 -4.73
C ASN A 128 -3.14 -15.74 -4.08
N SER A 129 -2.00 -16.41 -3.91
CA SER A 129 -0.76 -15.81 -3.39
C SER A 129 -0.36 -14.55 -4.13
N ARG A 130 -0.34 -14.54 -5.48
CA ARG A 130 0.10 -13.37 -6.28
C ARG A 130 -0.70 -12.09 -6.00
N GLN A 131 -1.99 -12.22 -5.69
CA GLN A 131 -2.81 -11.08 -5.26
C GLN A 131 -2.45 -10.61 -3.84
N ALA A 132 -2.10 -11.54 -2.93
CA ALA A 132 -1.61 -11.20 -1.60
C ALA A 132 -0.24 -10.49 -1.66
N GLU A 133 0.67 -10.96 -2.52
CA GLU A 133 1.98 -10.33 -2.76
C GLU A 133 1.82 -8.90 -3.31
N LEU A 134 0.94 -8.72 -4.30
CA LEU A 134 0.64 -7.41 -4.84
C LEU A 134 0.04 -6.49 -3.75
N PHE A 135 -0.80 -7.02 -2.86
CA PHE A 135 -1.30 -6.28 -1.70
C PHE A 135 -0.17 -5.86 -0.75
N ALA A 136 0.81 -6.74 -0.45
CA ALA A 136 1.93 -6.42 0.41
C ALA A 136 2.78 -5.27 -0.16
N VAL A 137 3.08 -5.30 -1.47
CA VAL A 137 3.80 -4.21 -2.15
C VAL A 137 2.97 -2.91 -2.17
N VAL A 138 1.66 -2.97 -2.42
CA VAL A 138 0.76 -1.81 -2.30
C VAL A 138 0.76 -1.25 -0.87
N ALA A 139 0.74 -2.11 0.14
CA ALA A 139 0.80 -1.71 1.55
C ALA A 139 2.10 -0.99 1.88
N ALA A 140 3.24 -1.43 1.32
CA ALA A 140 4.52 -0.74 1.48
C ALA A 140 4.52 0.64 0.81
N LEU A 141 4.00 0.76 -0.41
CA LEU A 141 3.89 2.04 -1.13
C LEU A 141 2.94 3.04 -0.44
N GLU A 142 1.79 2.58 0.06
CA GLU A 142 0.88 3.41 0.87
C GLU A 142 1.53 3.80 2.21
N THR A 143 2.31 2.91 2.84
CA THR A 143 3.07 3.23 4.07
C THR A 143 4.15 4.27 3.80
N ALA A 144 4.88 4.16 2.69
CA ALA A 144 5.85 5.16 2.25
C ALA A 144 5.21 6.54 2.04
N THR A 145 4.01 6.57 1.42
CA THR A 145 3.23 7.80 1.23
C THR A 145 2.86 8.46 2.57
N LEU A 146 2.48 7.67 3.58
CA LEU A 146 2.20 8.18 4.93
C LEU A 146 3.49 8.73 5.59
N LEU A 147 4.58 7.97 5.57
CA LEU A 147 5.84 8.35 6.22
C LEU A 147 6.53 9.55 5.55
N ALA A 148 6.33 9.77 4.25
CA ALA A 148 6.77 10.97 3.53
C ALA A 148 6.14 12.28 4.07
N HIS A 149 5.04 12.21 4.83
CA HIS A 149 4.49 13.39 5.52
C HIS A 149 5.30 13.76 6.78
N LEU A 150 6.02 12.80 7.37
CA LEU A 150 6.82 12.96 8.58
C LEU A 150 8.32 13.14 8.27
N MET A 151 8.76 12.78 7.06
CA MET A 151 10.15 12.86 6.58
C MET A 151 10.28 13.90 5.46
N PRO A 152 10.46 15.21 5.74
CA PRO A 152 10.53 16.25 4.72
C PRO A 152 11.76 16.13 3.80
N ASP A 153 12.84 15.53 4.29
CA ASP A 153 14.08 15.32 3.54
C ASP A 153 14.16 13.97 2.82
N LEU A 154 13.07 13.18 2.81
CA LEU A 154 12.99 11.93 2.06
C LEU A 154 13.17 12.23 0.56
N ARG A 155 14.03 11.45 -0.11
CA ARG A 155 14.31 11.54 -1.55
C ARG A 155 14.20 10.20 -2.26
N TRP A 156 14.32 9.08 -1.54
CA TRP A 156 14.34 7.75 -2.12
C TRP A 156 13.57 6.73 -1.27
N VAL A 157 12.70 5.96 -1.91
CA VAL A 157 11.96 4.83 -1.34
C VAL A 157 12.31 3.57 -2.13
N THR A 158 12.55 2.46 -1.43
CA THR A 158 12.66 1.13 -2.08
C THR A 158 11.78 0.14 -1.36
N VAL A 159 10.99 -0.62 -2.12
CA VAL A 159 10.24 -1.78 -1.63
C VAL A 159 10.91 -3.03 -2.18
N PHE A 160 11.32 -3.93 -1.29
CA PHE A 160 11.80 -5.27 -1.62
C PHE A 160 10.66 -6.27 -1.45
N SER A 161 10.53 -7.21 -2.39
CA SER A 161 9.61 -8.35 -2.35
C SER A 161 10.20 -9.48 -3.18
N ASP A 162 9.92 -10.74 -2.85
CA ASP A 162 10.43 -11.90 -3.57
C ASP A 162 9.51 -12.44 -4.67
N CYS A 163 8.33 -11.84 -4.84
CA CYS A 163 7.39 -12.20 -5.89
C CYS A 163 7.65 -11.44 -7.21
N GLN A 164 8.42 -12.03 -8.13
CA GLN A 164 8.64 -11.48 -9.49
C GLN A 164 7.33 -11.17 -10.24
N ASP A 165 6.28 -11.96 -10.00
CA ASP A 165 4.97 -11.78 -10.63
C ASP A 165 4.30 -10.44 -10.28
N VAL A 166 4.64 -9.83 -9.14
CA VAL A 166 4.19 -8.47 -8.78
C VAL A 166 4.83 -7.43 -9.69
N MET A 167 6.16 -7.49 -9.91
CA MET A 167 6.83 -6.58 -10.83
C MET A 167 6.33 -6.78 -12.26
N ASN A 168 6.13 -8.02 -12.69
CA ASN A 168 5.57 -8.35 -14.01
C ASN A 168 4.15 -7.80 -14.18
N THR A 169 3.31 -7.88 -13.14
CA THR A 169 1.93 -7.38 -13.15
C THR A 169 1.88 -5.85 -13.23
N LEU A 170 2.72 -5.15 -12.44
CA LEU A 170 2.81 -3.69 -12.49
C LEU A 170 3.32 -3.21 -13.85
N ALA A 171 4.35 -3.86 -14.41
CA ALA A 171 4.89 -3.53 -15.73
C ALA A 171 3.87 -3.79 -16.86
N ALA A 172 3.17 -4.93 -16.83
CA ALA A 172 2.14 -5.27 -17.82
C ALA A 172 0.87 -4.39 -17.73
N ALA A 173 0.70 -3.65 -16.62
CA ALA A 173 -0.38 -2.69 -16.47
C ALA A 173 -0.06 -1.30 -17.05
N GLU A 174 1.21 -0.98 -17.32
CA GLU A 174 1.57 0.30 -17.95
C GLU A 174 0.97 0.40 -19.36
N GLY A 175 0.15 1.42 -19.59
CA GLY A 175 -0.55 1.62 -20.86
C GLY A 175 -1.70 0.64 -21.13
N SER A 176 -1.91 -0.39 -20.31
CA SER A 176 -3.03 -1.32 -20.41
C SER A 176 -4.21 -0.82 -19.59
N TYR A 177 -5.17 -0.15 -20.24
CA TYR A 177 -6.37 0.36 -19.57
C TYR A 177 -7.15 -0.73 -18.79
N PRO A 178 -7.36 -1.96 -19.29
CA PRO A 178 -8.04 -3.01 -18.51
C PRO A 178 -7.25 -3.45 -17.28
N SER A 179 -5.93 -3.59 -17.37
CA SER A 179 -5.09 -4.01 -16.24
C SER A 179 -4.98 -2.90 -15.17
N ALA A 180 -4.96 -1.64 -15.60
CA ALA A 180 -4.97 -0.47 -14.71
C ALA A 180 -6.31 -0.25 -13.98
N LEU A 181 -7.36 -1.03 -14.29
CA LEU A 181 -8.60 -1.07 -13.52
C LEU A 181 -8.56 -2.06 -12.35
N ASP A 182 -7.53 -2.91 -12.24
CA ASP A 182 -7.33 -3.71 -11.03
C ASP A 182 -7.16 -2.76 -9.82
N PRO A 183 -7.93 -2.92 -8.73
CA PRO A 183 -7.90 -2.00 -7.60
C PRO A 183 -6.53 -1.88 -6.91
N LEU A 184 -5.74 -2.97 -6.87
CA LEU A 184 -4.41 -2.97 -6.25
C LEU A 184 -3.39 -2.30 -7.17
N VAL A 185 -3.41 -2.59 -8.47
CA VAL A 185 -2.56 -1.92 -9.48
C VAL A 185 -2.82 -0.41 -9.47
N LYS A 186 -4.09 0.01 -9.51
CA LYS A 186 -4.47 1.42 -9.44
C LYS A 186 -3.90 2.10 -8.18
N ARG A 187 -4.00 1.44 -7.03
CA ARG A 187 -3.50 1.97 -5.75
C ARG A 187 -1.96 2.04 -5.70
N ALA A 188 -1.25 1.07 -6.29
CA ALA A 188 0.19 1.15 -6.48
C ALA A 188 0.58 2.38 -7.34
N PHE A 189 -0.16 2.62 -8.43
CA PHE A 189 0.10 3.73 -9.35
C PHE A 189 -0.21 5.08 -8.68
N GLU A 190 -1.31 5.19 -7.92
CA GLU A 190 -1.67 6.38 -7.14
C GLU A 190 -0.64 6.67 -6.03
N ALA A 191 -0.17 5.66 -5.30
CA ALA A 191 0.84 5.82 -4.25
C ALA A 191 2.20 6.26 -4.83
N CYS A 192 2.69 5.60 -5.89
CA CYS A 192 3.91 6.01 -6.59
C CYS A 192 3.77 7.41 -7.21
N GLY A 193 2.63 7.74 -7.80
CA GLY A 193 2.35 9.07 -8.34
C GLY A 193 2.36 10.14 -7.24
N SER A 194 1.78 9.87 -6.07
CA SER A 194 1.83 10.79 -4.93
C SER A 194 3.27 11.06 -4.48
N LEU A 195 4.08 10.01 -4.31
CA LEU A 195 5.50 10.13 -3.96
C LEU A 195 6.30 10.88 -5.03
N ARG A 196 6.12 10.55 -6.31
CA ARG A 196 6.91 11.12 -7.41
C ARG A 196 6.48 12.54 -7.76
N ASP A 197 5.20 12.77 -8.04
CA ASP A 197 4.70 14.04 -8.57
C ASP A 197 4.55 15.12 -7.49
N THR A 198 4.17 14.72 -6.26
CA THR A 198 3.85 15.69 -5.19
C THR A 198 5.06 15.99 -4.29
N ARG A 199 6.07 15.10 -4.26
CA ARG A 199 7.21 15.20 -3.33
C ARG A 199 8.60 15.07 -4.00
N ASP A 200 8.68 14.81 -5.31
CA ASP A 200 9.92 14.46 -6.04
C ASP A 200 10.71 13.30 -5.39
N ILE A 201 10.02 12.39 -4.69
CA ILE A 201 10.62 11.18 -4.14
C ILE A 201 10.78 10.17 -5.26
N ARG A 202 11.97 9.57 -5.39
CA ARG A 202 12.20 8.44 -6.29
C ARG A 202 11.73 7.16 -5.62
N VAL A 203 11.08 6.28 -6.37
CA VAL A 203 10.53 5.02 -5.87
C VAL A 203 11.06 3.89 -6.72
N ALA A 204 11.49 2.80 -6.08
CA ALA A 204 11.83 1.55 -6.76
C ALA A 204 11.12 0.37 -6.08
N VAL A 205 10.62 -0.58 -6.86
CA VAL A 205 10.19 -1.90 -6.40
C VAL A 205 11.18 -2.91 -6.95
N CYS A 206 11.91 -3.56 -6.04
CA CYS A 206 13.04 -4.41 -6.34
C CYS A 206 12.72 -5.86 -5.97
N TRP A 207 12.91 -6.77 -6.92
CA TRP A 207 12.89 -8.19 -6.60
C TRP A 207 14.12 -8.58 -5.76
N CYS A 208 13.90 -9.39 -4.73
CA CYS A 208 14.94 -10.10 -3.98
C CYS A 208 14.61 -11.60 -3.89
N PRO A 209 15.57 -12.53 -3.86
CA PRO A 209 15.23 -13.94 -3.63
C PRO A 209 14.74 -14.16 -2.18
N GLY A 210 13.65 -14.91 -2.03
CA GLY A 210 13.12 -15.37 -0.75
C GLY A 210 13.95 -16.52 -0.14
N HIS A 211 13.84 -16.71 1.18
CA HIS A 211 14.47 -17.78 1.95
C HIS A 211 16.00 -17.92 1.75
N VAL A 212 16.72 -16.79 1.68
CA VAL A 212 18.20 -16.77 1.57
C VAL A 212 18.91 -15.99 2.66
N GLY A 213 18.21 -15.71 3.77
CA GLY A 213 18.75 -15.03 4.96
C GLY A 213 18.75 -13.50 4.85
N ILE A 214 17.89 -12.92 4.01
CA ILE A 214 17.71 -11.46 3.94
C ILE A 214 16.82 -11.05 5.11
N LEU A 215 17.41 -10.62 6.22
CA LEU A 215 16.72 -10.38 7.50
C LEU A 215 15.39 -9.59 7.37
N GLY A 216 15.34 -8.56 6.52
CA GLY A 216 14.10 -7.80 6.29
C GLY A 216 13.00 -8.62 5.59
N ASN A 217 13.36 -9.49 4.63
CA ASN A 217 12.43 -10.37 3.93
C ASN A 217 11.95 -11.50 4.84
N GLU A 218 12.87 -12.20 5.53
CA GLU A 218 12.48 -13.29 6.45
C GLU A 218 11.57 -12.77 7.58
N LYS A 219 11.78 -11.54 8.08
CA LYS A 219 10.85 -10.90 9.02
C LYS A 219 9.45 -10.66 8.43
N ALA A 220 9.37 -10.27 7.16
CA ALA A 220 8.10 -10.08 6.48
C ALA A 220 7.38 -11.42 6.25
N ASP A 221 8.09 -12.46 5.83
CA ASP A 221 7.60 -13.84 5.71
C ASP A 221 7.04 -14.38 7.03
N GLU A 222 7.84 -14.29 8.10
CA GLU A 222 7.45 -14.71 9.45
C GLU A 222 6.15 -14.02 9.88
N LEU A 223 6.06 -12.69 9.74
CA LEU A 223 4.87 -11.94 10.14
C LEU A 223 3.67 -12.15 9.21
N SER A 224 3.87 -12.39 7.91
CA SER A 224 2.78 -12.66 6.96
C SER A 224 2.17 -14.05 7.21
N LYS A 225 2.98 -15.02 7.66
CA LYS A 225 2.54 -16.32 8.19
C LYS A 225 1.88 -16.20 9.56
N GLU A 226 2.44 -15.39 10.46
CA GLU A 226 1.94 -15.13 11.81
C GLU A 226 0.55 -14.48 11.78
N ILE A 227 0.39 -13.38 11.03
CA ILE A 227 -0.85 -12.60 10.97
C ILE A 227 -2.04 -13.44 10.47
N ARG A 228 -1.82 -14.38 9.53
CA ARG A 228 -2.88 -15.29 9.06
C ARG A 228 -3.45 -16.17 10.17
N ARG A 229 -2.61 -16.63 11.10
CA ARG A 229 -2.98 -17.62 12.13
C ARG A 229 -3.82 -17.02 13.26
N TYR A 230 -3.96 -15.69 13.32
CA TYR A 230 -4.72 -15.03 14.39
C TYR A 230 -6.22 -14.95 14.08
N ASN A 231 -7.02 -15.39 15.05
CA ASN A 231 -8.47 -15.45 14.94
C ASN A 231 -9.12 -14.08 15.21
N PHE A 232 -8.89 -13.10 14.32
CA PHE A 232 -9.38 -11.73 14.47
C PHE A 232 -10.82 -11.51 13.99
N ARG A 233 -11.71 -12.51 14.02
CA ARG A 233 -13.07 -12.47 13.39
C ARG A 233 -13.86 -11.17 13.55
N HIS A 234 -13.70 -10.45 14.66
CA HIS A 234 -14.39 -9.17 14.97
C HIS A 234 -13.62 -7.89 14.57
N LEU A 235 -12.33 -8.00 14.19
CA LEU A 235 -11.49 -6.92 13.67
C LEU A 235 -11.20 -7.05 12.17
N VAL A 236 -11.44 -8.21 11.54
CA VAL A 236 -11.34 -8.33 10.08
C VAL A 236 -12.55 -7.67 9.44
N PRO A 237 -12.38 -6.79 8.43
CA PRO A 237 -13.48 -6.30 7.63
C PRO A 237 -14.19 -7.43 6.88
N GLU A 238 -15.51 -7.48 6.91
CA GLU A 238 -16.32 -8.45 6.16
C GLU A 238 -16.28 -8.21 4.64
N GLU A 239 -16.19 -6.94 4.24
CA GLU A 239 -15.99 -6.50 2.86
C GLU A 239 -14.51 -6.17 2.58
N GLN A 240 -14.17 -5.82 1.34
CA GLN A 240 -12.82 -5.44 0.93
C GLN A 240 -12.61 -3.89 1.05
N PRO A 241 -12.03 -3.34 2.14
CA PRO A 241 -11.78 -1.91 2.27
C PRO A 241 -11.05 -1.25 1.10
N THR A 242 -11.41 0.00 0.83
CA THR A 242 -10.85 0.85 -0.24
C THR A 242 -9.43 1.36 0.04
N ARG A 243 -8.84 1.08 1.22
CA ARG A 243 -7.51 1.53 1.66
C ARG A 243 -6.83 0.48 2.55
N VAL A 244 -5.50 0.38 2.55
CA VAL A 244 -4.76 -0.63 3.36
C VAL A 244 -5.05 -0.50 4.86
N SER A 245 -5.28 0.72 5.36
CA SER A 245 -5.60 0.95 6.78
C SER A 245 -6.87 0.27 7.28
N GLY A 246 -7.75 -0.21 6.38
CA GLY A 246 -8.92 -0.99 6.79
C GLY A 246 -8.60 -2.43 7.20
N TYR A 247 -7.50 -3.00 6.72
CA TYR A 247 -7.10 -4.40 6.93
C TYR A 247 -6.06 -4.58 8.05
N GLU A 248 -5.65 -3.49 8.68
CA GLU A 248 -4.48 -3.46 9.55
C GLU A 248 -4.74 -4.10 10.91
N GLY A 249 -4.05 -5.20 11.20
CA GLY A 249 -4.02 -5.79 12.53
C GLY A 249 -3.34 -4.83 13.51
N PRO A 250 -4.03 -4.31 14.55
CA PRO A 250 -3.44 -3.27 15.38
C PRO A 250 -2.28 -3.84 16.22
N PHE A 251 -1.12 -3.19 16.18
CA PHE A 251 0.14 -3.70 16.75
C PHE A 251 0.04 -4.26 18.19
N LYS A 252 -0.75 -3.62 19.07
CA LYS A 252 -0.98 -4.09 20.44
C LYS A 252 -1.58 -5.52 20.51
N TYR A 253 -2.37 -5.93 19.52
CA TYR A 253 -2.91 -7.29 19.44
C TYR A 253 -1.84 -8.29 19.00
N LEU A 254 -0.95 -7.90 18.08
CA LEU A 254 0.20 -8.74 17.67
C LEU A 254 1.10 -9.01 18.88
N GLU A 255 1.43 -7.98 19.68
CA GLU A 255 2.18 -8.16 20.93
C GLU A 255 1.48 -9.09 21.93
N ARG A 256 0.16 -8.92 22.14
CA ARG A 256 -0.63 -9.80 23.04
C ARG A 256 -0.66 -11.24 22.56
N ALA A 257 -0.79 -11.44 21.25
CA ALA A 257 -0.90 -12.75 20.64
C ALA A 257 0.44 -13.49 20.65
N ARG A 258 1.56 -12.79 20.36
CA ARG A 258 2.95 -13.28 20.55
C ARG A 258 3.24 -13.72 21.98
N ARG A 259 2.67 -13.05 22.98
CA ARG A 259 2.84 -13.42 24.39
C ARG A 259 1.96 -14.60 24.82
N GLY A 260 1.01 -15.07 24.01
CA GLY A 260 0.05 -16.10 24.42
C GLY A 260 -1.00 -15.59 25.41
N HIS A 261 -1.48 -14.36 25.23
CA HIS A 261 -2.54 -13.77 26.06
C HIS A 261 -3.82 -13.43 25.26
N TRP A 262 -3.91 -13.82 23.98
CA TRP A 262 -5.01 -13.41 23.10
C TRP A 262 -6.40 -13.96 23.48
N TRP A 263 -6.46 -14.97 24.36
CA TRP A 263 -7.69 -15.63 24.80
C TRP A 263 -8.14 -15.27 26.22
N LYS A 264 -7.47 -14.35 26.93
CA LYS A 264 -7.65 -14.19 28.39
C LYS A 264 -8.60 -13.10 28.87
N ASP A 265 -9.09 -12.23 27.99
CA ASP A 265 -9.86 -11.05 28.40
C ASP A 265 -11.23 -10.97 27.67
N GLU A 266 -12.24 -11.68 28.17
CA GLU A 266 -13.65 -11.43 27.81
C GLU A 266 -14.06 -9.97 28.13
N ALA A 267 -13.42 -9.36 29.13
CA ALA A 267 -13.64 -7.97 29.52
C ALA A 267 -13.22 -6.93 28.45
N ASP A 268 -12.35 -7.28 27.49
CA ASP A 268 -11.93 -6.37 26.41
C ASP A 268 -12.94 -6.33 25.24
N PHE A 269 -14.00 -7.16 25.28
CA PHE A 269 -15.15 -7.04 24.35
C PHE A 269 -15.85 -5.68 24.53
N GLU A 270 -15.97 -5.18 25.77
CA GLU A 270 -16.45 -3.82 26.04
C GLU A 270 -15.48 -2.74 25.54
N TRP A 271 -14.17 -2.98 25.58
CA TRP A 271 -13.17 -1.99 25.14
C TRP A 271 -13.07 -1.89 23.62
N THR A 272 -13.23 -3.01 22.91
CA THR A 272 -13.31 -3.03 21.43
C THR A 272 -14.65 -2.51 20.92
N ALA A 273 -15.77 -2.86 21.57
CA ALA A 273 -17.08 -2.28 21.27
C ALA A 273 -17.10 -0.74 21.50
N ASN A 274 -16.38 -0.25 22.52
CA ASN A 274 -16.22 1.18 22.82
C ASN A 274 -14.99 1.84 22.16
N MET A 275 -14.25 1.16 21.26
CA MET A 275 -13.36 1.93 20.38
C MET A 275 -14.24 2.93 19.62
N PRO A 276 -13.91 4.22 19.62
CA PRO A 276 -14.66 5.18 18.83
C PRO A 276 -14.47 4.78 17.37
N ARG A 277 -15.49 4.10 16.81
CA ARG A 277 -15.69 4.00 15.36
C ARG A 277 -15.53 5.41 14.85
N LYS A 278 -14.38 5.71 14.23
CA LYS A 278 -14.14 7.03 13.65
C LYS A 278 -15.13 7.16 12.52
N ARG A 279 -16.32 7.69 12.85
CA ARG A 279 -17.28 8.22 11.91
C ARG A 279 -16.49 9.26 11.14
N PHE A 280 -15.97 8.86 9.98
CA PHE A 280 -15.52 9.79 8.96
C PHE A 280 -16.76 10.57 8.61
N TYR A 281 -16.85 11.79 9.16
CA TYR A 281 -18.00 12.67 8.93
C TYR A 281 -18.12 12.86 7.41
N PRO A 282 -19.20 12.41 6.76
CA PRO A 282 -19.47 12.86 5.42
C PRO A 282 -19.65 14.37 5.47
N VAL A 283 -19.01 15.08 4.55
CA VAL A 283 -19.27 16.52 4.35
C VAL A 283 -20.76 16.68 4.04
N ALA A 284 -21.36 17.70 4.66
CA ALA A 284 -22.79 17.75 4.92
C ALA A 284 -23.71 17.49 3.72
N ALA A 285 -24.65 16.56 3.90
CA ALA A 285 -25.99 16.63 3.33
C ALA A 285 -27.00 16.58 4.49
N SER A 286 -28.02 17.43 4.43
CA SER A 286 -28.97 17.66 5.51
C SER A 286 -30.08 16.60 5.57
N ARG A 287 -30.56 16.28 6.79
CA ARG A 287 -31.97 16.04 7.19
C ARG A 287 -32.79 15.03 6.32
N GLU A 288 -33.43 14.01 6.85
CA GLU A 288 -34.23 13.92 8.08
C GLU A 288 -34.08 12.56 8.79
N CYS A 289 -34.68 12.44 9.99
CA CYS A 289 -34.72 11.19 10.77
C CYS A 289 -35.89 10.31 10.31
N ASP A 290 -35.86 9.03 10.66
CA ASP A 290 -36.97 8.37 11.37
C ASP A 290 -36.45 7.09 12.07
N GLU A 291 -37.26 6.53 12.96
CA GLU A 291 -36.88 5.58 14.03
C GLU A 291 -37.16 4.11 13.67
N GLU A 292 -37.15 3.24 14.70
CA GLU A 292 -37.37 1.78 14.71
C GLU A 292 -36.19 0.90 14.23
N ALA A 293 -35.90 -0.28 14.80
CA ALA A 293 -36.11 -1.00 16.06
C ALA A 293 -35.74 -2.48 15.77
N CYS A 294 -35.73 -3.34 16.81
CA CYS A 294 -35.62 -4.82 16.72
C CYS A 294 -34.24 -5.39 16.30
N GLU A 295 -33.78 -6.54 16.80
CA GLU A 295 -34.11 -7.30 18.02
C GLU A 295 -32.95 -8.31 18.30
N GLU A 296 -32.99 -9.00 19.44
CA GLU A 296 -31.96 -9.94 19.89
C GLU A 296 -31.94 -11.26 19.07
N ALA A 297 -30.77 -11.89 19.00
CA ALA A 297 -30.63 -13.33 18.78
C ALA A 297 -29.34 -13.84 19.43
N ASP A 298 -29.49 -14.71 20.42
CA ASP A 298 -28.41 -15.59 20.90
C ASP A 298 -28.02 -16.59 19.80
N ASP A 299 -26.82 -17.17 19.90
CA ASP A 299 -26.64 -18.60 19.66
C ASP A 299 -25.32 -19.09 20.29
N GLU A 300 -25.44 -20.11 21.14
CA GLU A 300 -24.33 -20.89 21.70
C GLU A 300 -23.84 -21.89 20.65
N GLU A 301 -22.53 -22.01 20.41
CA GLU A 301 -21.89 -23.33 20.31
C GLU A 301 -20.36 -23.23 20.43
N ALA A 302 -19.82 -23.88 21.46
CA ALA A 302 -18.38 -23.98 21.67
C ALA A 302 -17.79 -25.06 20.78
N TYR A 303 -16.78 -24.71 19.98
CA TYR A 303 -16.03 -25.67 19.17
C TYR A 303 -14.70 -26.02 19.83
N ASP A 304 -14.72 -27.13 20.59
CA ASP A 304 -13.52 -27.88 20.94
C ASP A 304 -13.00 -28.60 19.69
N GLU A 305 -11.82 -28.22 19.19
CA GLU A 305 -10.90 -29.12 18.46
C GLU A 305 -9.54 -28.41 18.26
N ALA A 306 -8.64 -28.62 19.21
CA ALA A 306 -7.22 -28.32 19.09
C ALA A 306 -6.42 -29.53 19.59
N TYR A 307 -5.23 -29.75 19.03
CA TYR A 307 -4.35 -30.91 19.23
C TYR A 307 -4.78 -32.19 18.50
N ALA A 308 -4.44 -32.23 17.20
CA ALA A 308 -3.94 -33.44 16.55
C ALA A 308 -2.52 -33.11 16.04
N ASP A 309 -1.57 -34.02 16.27
CA ASP A 309 -0.14 -33.75 16.15
C ASP A 309 0.37 -33.65 14.69
N GLU A 310 1.30 -32.72 14.44
CA GLU A 310 2.07 -32.65 13.18
C GLU A 310 3.38 -33.43 13.35
N ASP A 311 3.32 -34.76 13.17
CA ASP A 311 4.52 -35.56 12.91
C ASP A 311 5.04 -35.26 11.49
N TYR A 312 6.17 -34.57 11.42
CA TYR A 312 6.89 -34.30 10.18
C TYR A 312 7.76 -35.52 9.80
N ASP A 313 7.28 -36.36 8.87
CA ASP A 313 8.13 -37.34 8.20
C ASP A 313 9.05 -36.64 7.17
N ASP A 314 10.35 -36.74 7.42
CA ASP A 314 11.44 -36.17 6.63
C ASP A 314 11.78 -37.11 5.45
N GLU A 315 11.17 -36.87 4.28
CA GLU A 315 11.53 -37.62 3.07
C GLU A 315 12.91 -37.20 2.53
N THR A 316 13.91 -38.00 2.91
CA THR A 316 15.27 -37.95 2.39
C THR A 316 15.33 -38.02 0.86
N TYR A 317 15.88 -36.97 0.24
CA TYR A 317 16.23 -36.97 -1.18
C TYR A 317 17.42 -37.90 -1.44
N ASP A 318 17.16 -39.12 -1.92
CA ASP A 318 18.19 -39.98 -2.51
C ASP A 318 18.59 -39.44 -3.89
N ALA A 319 19.86 -39.07 -4.02
CA ALA A 319 20.46 -38.59 -5.26
C ALA A 319 21.02 -39.77 -6.07
N GLU A 320 20.24 -40.33 -7.01
CA GLU A 320 20.76 -41.34 -7.93
C GLU A 320 21.68 -40.73 -9.00
N ASN A 321 22.92 -41.18 -8.96
CA ASN A 321 24.04 -40.80 -9.81
C ASN A 321 23.93 -41.48 -11.18
N TYR A 322 23.82 -40.72 -12.27
CA TYR A 322 23.88 -41.23 -13.64
C TYR A 322 25.19 -40.83 -14.33
N ASP A 323 26.25 -41.56 -14.00
CA ASP A 323 27.41 -41.70 -14.89
C ASP A 323 27.09 -42.79 -15.94
N TYR A 324 27.29 -42.47 -17.21
CA TYR A 324 27.42 -43.46 -18.29
C TYR A 324 28.48 -42.96 -19.28
N GLU A 325 29.71 -43.43 -19.09
CA GLU A 325 30.75 -43.43 -20.12
C GLU A 325 30.67 -44.76 -20.90
N ASP A 326 30.49 -44.67 -22.23
CA ASP A 326 31.12 -45.50 -23.28
C ASP A 326 30.77 -44.93 -24.68
#